data_AF-A0A134C1P1-F1
#
_entry.id   AF-A0A134C1P1-F1
#
_cell.length_a   1.000
_cell.length_b   1.000
_cell.length_c   1.000
_cell.angle_alpha   90.00
_cell.angle_beta   90.00
_cell.angle_gamma   90.00
#
_symmetry.space_group_name_H-M   'P 1'
#
loop_
_entity.id
_entity.type
_entity.pdbx_description
1 polymer ?
#
loop_
_entity_poly.entity_id
_entity_poly.type
_entity_poly.pdbx_seq_one_letter_code
_entity_poly.pdbx_strand_id
1 'polypeptide(L)'
;MIDHQFTLKLKHWLEEKEHTEHQDIIEGAMMLLQLNKNQAMFNTIVRRPERFVEKIKYELNKFLPMRLAKMTLADVKELDDEITPVITAAIEAEPEDNTTKIDDEKILPLRGGKRTDHDNLPVEIQNIWGHNADRWKKIKEAFNTCKALEKVCDRFEYLMILKDLWYKYKADFDIYDSYVVPSDNSENKEANSTNDPLKAAKNIGNARSYISKNIDKLIALQHTSEDPTAGENAMIDYQNLRKKMYDRVLVITANGEVIGEEVLSKLSEAGIEMNSNDEQEEPDSESSKSAQ
;
A
#
# COMPACT_ATOMS: atom_id res chain seq x y z
N MET A 1 29.92 -1.66 -20.46
CA MET A 1 29.53 -3.07 -20.25
C MET A 1 30.23 -3.59 -19.00
N ILE A 2 29.52 -4.34 -18.14
CA ILE A 2 30.08 -4.89 -16.90
C ILE A 2 30.93 -6.12 -17.21
N ASP A 3 32.17 -6.11 -16.73
CA ASP A 3 33.02 -7.30 -16.67
C ASP A 3 32.53 -8.25 -15.56
N HIS A 4 31.96 -9.39 -15.98
CA HIS A 4 31.44 -10.42 -15.08
C HIS A 4 32.55 -11.14 -14.31
N GLN A 5 33.71 -11.38 -14.94
CA GLN A 5 34.84 -12.05 -14.30
C GLN A 5 35.41 -11.18 -13.18
N PHE A 6 35.54 -9.88 -13.43
CA PHE A 6 35.92 -8.93 -12.39
C PHE A 6 34.92 -8.93 -11.21
N THR A 7 33.62 -8.97 -11.49
CA THR A 7 32.60 -9.01 -10.42
C THR A 7 32.70 -10.28 -9.57
N LEU A 8 32.98 -11.44 -10.18
CA LEU A 8 33.20 -12.69 -9.43
C LEU A 8 34.46 -12.63 -8.57
N LYS A 9 35.56 -12.09 -9.11
CA LYS A 9 36.80 -11.88 -8.33
C LYS A 9 36.56 -10.98 -7.12
N LEU A 10 35.87 -9.86 -7.31
CA LEU A 10 35.52 -8.95 -6.23
C LEU A 10 34.66 -9.63 -5.17
N LYS A 11 33.66 -10.40 -5.60
CA LYS A 11 32.80 -11.17 -4.70
C LYS A 11 33.62 -12.18 -3.89
N HIS A 12 34.45 -12.99 -4.55
CA HIS A 12 35.30 -13.98 -3.88
C HIS A 12 36.25 -13.33 -2.88
N TRP A 13 36.86 -12.19 -3.26
CA TRP A 13 37.71 -11.43 -2.34
C TRP A 13 36.94 -11.01 -1.09
N LEU A 14 35.72 -10.46 -1.24
CA LEU A 14 34.89 -10.07 -0.09
C LEU A 14 34.36 -11.22 0.77
N GLU A 15 34.21 -12.42 0.20
CA GLU A 15 33.75 -13.62 0.91
C GLU A 15 34.85 -14.28 1.75
N GLU A 16 36.11 -13.97 1.48
CA GLU A 16 37.24 -14.46 2.27
C GLU A 16 37.20 -13.89 3.70
N LYS A 17 37.48 -14.73 4.69
CA LYS A 17 37.30 -14.35 6.11
C LYS A 17 38.31 -13.27 6.50
N GLU A 18 39.57 -13.45 6.12
CA GLU A 18 40.69 -12.59 6.51
C GLU A 18 41.60 -12.31 5.32
N HIS A 19 42.12 -11.08 5.26
CA HIS A 19 43.15 -10.67 4.29
C HIS A 19 44.39 -10.24 5.07
N THR A 20 45.34 -11.16 5.24
CA THR A 20 46.57 -10.94 6.01
C THR A 20 47.78 -10.72 5.12
N GLU A 21 47.77 -11.28 3.91
CA GLU A 21 48.88 -11.23 2.98
C GLU A 21 48.94 -9.87 2.27
N HIS A 22 50.10 -9.24 2.26
CA HIS A 22 50.30 -7.90 1.66
C HIS A 22 49.78 -7.85 0.22
N GLN A 23 50.11 -8.86 -0.60
CA GLN A 23 49.73 -8.92 -2.01
C GLN A 23 48.20 -9.02 -2.21
N ASP A 24 47.51 -9.74 -1.34
CA ASP A 24 46.05 -9.90 -1.36
C ASP A 24 45.35 -8.58 -1.02
N ILE A 25 45.86 -7.85 -0.04
CA ILE A 25 45.34 -6.52 0.32
C ILE A 25 45.55 -5.52 -0.83
N ILE A 26 46.71 -5.57 -1.50
CA ILE A 26 46.97 -4.78 -2.71
C ILE A 26 46.00 -5.15 -3.83
N GLU A 27 45.64 -6.43 -3.99
CA GLU A 27 44.64 -6.86 -4.96
C GLU A 27 43.28 -6.20 -4.71
N GLY A 28 42.77 -6.25 -3.48
CA GLY A 28 41.55 -5.53 -3.09
C GLY A 28 41.64 -4.01 -3.36
N ALA A 29 42.80 -3.40 -3.08
CA ALA A 29 43.04 -1.98 -3.38
C ALA A 29 43.01 -1.68 -4.89
N MET A 30 43.56 -2.57 -5.73
CA MET A 30 43.52 -2.46 -7.19
C MET A 30 42.09 -2.59 -7.71
N MET A 31 41.29 -3.52 -7.15
CA MET A 31 39.87 -3.64 -7.49
C MET A 31 39.12 -2.34 -7.19
N LEU A 32 39.39 -1.72 -6.03
CA LEU A 32 38.78 -0.46 -5.64
C LEU A 32 39.18 0.68 -6.58
N LEU A 33 40.47 0.78 -6.94
CA LEU A 33 40.98 1.75 -7.91
C LEU A 33 40.30 1.56 -9.27
N GLN A 34 40.10 0.33 -9.72
CA GLN A 34 39.41 0.05 -10.98
C GLN A 34 37.97 0.56 -10.99
N LEU A 35 37.30 0.55 -9.83
CA LEU A 35 35.91 0.98 -9.67
C LEU A 35 35.74 2.50 -9.54
N ASN A 36 36.50 3.14 -8.66
CA ASN A 36 36.31 4.55 -8.31
C ASN A 36 37.35 5.50 -8.95
N LYS A 37 38.39 4.96 -9.61
CA LYS A 37 39.50 5.70 -10.22
C LYS A 37 40.27 6.62 -9.26
N ASN A 38 40.15 6.40 -7.95
CA ASN A 38 40.76 7.24 -6.93
C ASN A 38 42.23 6.86 -6.67
N GLN A 39 43.13 7.43 -7.47
CA GLN A 39 44.57 7.18 -7.36
C GLN A 39 45.16 7.62 -6.01
N ALA A 40 44.63 8.70 -5.42
CA ALA A 40 45.12 9.21 -4.14
C ALA A 40 44.85 8.22 -2.99
N MET A 41 43.66 7.62 -2.98
CA MET A 41 43.30 6.58 -2.03
C MET A 41 44.16 5.34 -2.23
N PHE A 42 44.33 4.89 -3.48
CA PHE A 42 45.18 3.75 -3.79
C PHE A 42 46.63 3.97 -3.32
N ASN A 43 47.24 5.10 -3.66
CA ASN A 43 48.60 5.43 -3.25
C ASN A 43 48.76 5.49 -1.72
N THR A 44 47.71 5.92 -1.00
CA THR A 44 47.68 5.91 0.46
C THR A 44 47.65 4.49 1.01
N ILE A 45 46.80 3.62 0.44
CA ILE A 45 46.67 2.22 0.85
C ILE A 45 47.98 1.47 0.64
N VAL A 46 48.58 1.56 -0.56
CA VAL A 46 49.80 0.82 -0.94
C VAL A 46 50.97 1.08 0.02
N ARG A 47 51.03 2.26 0.65
CA ARG A 47 52.09 2.59 1.60
C ARG A 47 51.99 1.83 2.92
N ARG A 48 50.78 1.44 3.35
CA ARG A 48 50.51 0.69 4.60
C ARG A 48 49.24 -0.18 4.46
N PRO A 49 49.24 -1.20 3.59
CA PRO A 49 48.00 -1.89 3.21
C PRO A 49 47.26 -2.53 4.38
N GLU A 50 48.00 -3.09 5.33
CA GLU A 50 47.49 -3.83 6.49
C GLU A 50 46.55 -2.98 7.37
N ARG A 51 46.68 -1.64 7.32
CA ARG A 51 45.81 -0.72 8.07
C ARG A 51 44.48 -0.41 7.39
N PHE A 52 44.31 -0.79 6.13
CA PHE A 52 43.17 -0.38 5.30
C PHE A 52 42.26 -1.53 4.88
N VAL A 53 42.50 -2.77 5.34
CA VAL A 53 41.69 -3.95 4.99
C VAL A 53 40.19 -3.69 5.18
N GLU A 54 39.78 -3.24 6.37
CA GLU A 54 38.38 -2.93 6.66
C GLU A 54 37.81 -1.80 5.79
N LYS A 55 38.64 -0.80 5.46
CA LYS A 55 38.23 0.28 4.58
C LYS A 55 38.05 -0.20 3.14
N ILE A 56 38.90 -1.10 2.65
CA ILE A 56 38.79 -1.71 1.33
C ILE A 56 37.52 -2.56 1.28
N LYS A 57 37.30 -3.44 2.27
CA LYS A 57 36.07 -4.25 2.39
C LYS A 57 34.82 -3.37 2.38
N TYR A 58 34.81 -2.31 3.19
CA TYR A 58 33.69 -1.37 3.27
C TYR A 58 33.41 -0.69 1.91
N GLU A 59 34.43 -0.16 1.24
CA GLU A 59 34.20 0.52 -0.04
C GLU A 59 33.85 -0.45 -1.17
N LEU A 60 34.46 -1.64 -1.25
CA LEU A 60 34.13 -2.65 -2.26
C LEU A 60 32.69 -3.15 -2.11
N ASN A 61 32.21 -3.33 -0.87
CA ASN A 61 30.82 -3.71 -0.59
C ASN A 61 29.81 -2.70 -1.14
N LYS A 62 30.15 -1.41 -1.28
CA LYS A 62 29.26 -0.42 -1.90
C LYS A 62 29.04 -0.67 -3.38
N PHE A 63 30.04 -1.21 -4.08
CA PHE A 63 29.97 -1.45 -5.51
C PHE A 63 29.42 -2.84 -5.85
N LEU A 64 29.57 -3.82 -4.97
CA LEU A 64 29.17 -5.20 -5.26
C LEU A 64 27.68 -5.34 -5.61
N PRO A 65 26.70 -4.82 -4.83
CA PRO A 65 25.28 -4.95 -5.13
C PRO A 65 24.93 -4.38 -6.51
N MET A 66 25.43 -3.19 -6.83
CA MET A 66 25.23 -2.52 -8.11
C MET A 66 25.76 -3.38 -9.28
N ARG A 67 26.94 -3.97 -9.12
CA ARG A 67 27.54 -4.83 -10.15
C ARG A 67 26.81 -6.15 -10.32
N LEU A 68 26.30 -6.74 -9.23
CA LEU A 68 25.48 -7.96 -9.28
C LEU A 68 24.16 -7.69 -10.02
N ALA A 69 23.59 -6.50 -9.86
CA ALA A 69 22.45 -6.01 -10.65
C ALA A 69 22.81 -5.61 -12.10
N LYS A 70 24.06 -5.84 -12.52
CA LYS A 70 24.59 -5.47 -13.85
C LYS A 70 24.54 -3.96 -14.15
N MET A 71 24.58 -3.11 -13.12
CA MET A 71 24.53 -1.65 -13.25
C MET A 71 25.90 -0.99 -13.09
N THR A 72 26.18 0.00 -13.93
CA THR A 72 27.34 0.89 -13.81
C THR A 72 26.99 2.14 -13.01
N LEU A 73 28.00 2.93 -12.61
CA LEU A 73 27.76 4.23 -11.98
C LEU A 73 26.94 5.18 -12.88
N ALA A 74 27.10 5.07 -14.20
CA ALA A 74 26.30 5.85 -15.14
C ALA A 74 24.84 5.39 -15.09
N ASP A 75 24.59 4.07 -15.15
CA ASP A 75 23.25 3.50 -15.09
C ASP A 75 22.53 3.87 -13.78
N VAL A 76 23.25 3.89 -12.64
CA VAL A 76 22.67 4.32 -11.35
C VAL A 76 22.36 5.81 -11.34
N LYS A 77 23.21 6.63 -11.97
CA LYS A 77 22.94 8.05 -12.12
C LYS A 77 21.73 8.31 -13.03
N GLU A 78 21.60 7.56 -14.12
CA GLU A 78 20.42 7.64 -14.99
C GLU A 78 19.14 7.24 -14.24
N LEU A 79 19.22 6.18 -13.40
CA LEU A 79 18.11 5.79 -12.53
C LEU A 79 17.73 6.87 -11.51
N ASP A 80 18.73 7.54 -10.93
CA ASP A 80 18.54 8.67 -10.03
C ASP A 80 17.83 9.84 -10.72
N ASP A 81 18.35 10.23 -11.90
CA ASP A 81 17.79 11.29 -12.73
C ASP A 81 16.34 10.97 -13.20
N GLU A 82 15.98 9.69 -13.34
CA GLU A 82 14.61 9.24 -13.65
C GLU A 82 13.68 9.32 -12.42
N ILE A 83 14.10 8.74 -11.30
CA ILE A 83 13.19 8.46 -10.16
C ILE A 83 13.09 9.64 -9.19
N THR A 84 14.21 10.29 -8.86
CA THR A 84 14.24 11.31 -7.82
C THR A 84 13.37 12.52 -8.13
N PRO A 85 13.36 13.08 -9.36
CA PRO A 85 12.49 14.22 -9.68
C PRO A 85 10.99 13.87 -9.55
N VAL A 86 10.60 12.68 -10.01
CA VAL A 86 9.20 12.24 -10.01
C VAL A 86 8.69 12.07 -8.57
N ILE A 87 9.49 11.45 -7.70
CA ILE A 87 9.13 11.29 -6.29
C ILE A 87 9.15 12.63 -5.55
N THR A 88 10.10 13.52 -5.89
CA THR A 88 10.17 14.87 -5.31
C THR A 88 8.88 15.65 -5.61
N ALA A 89 8.44 15.66 -6.87
CA ALA A 89 7.18 16.30 -7.27
C ALA A 89 5.97 15.68 -6.55
N ALA A 90 5.95 14.36 -6.34
CA ALA A 90 4.88 13.69 -5.60
C ALA A 90 4.86 14.06 -4.10
N ILE A 91 6.03 14.24 -3.47
CA ILE A 91 6.14 14.71 -2.08
C ILE A 91 5.69 16.18 -1.98
N GLU A 92 6.11 17.03 -2.91
CA GLU A 92 5.74 18.45 -2.94
C GLU A 92 4.24 18.66 -3.22
N ALA A 93 3.61 17.74 -3.94
CA ALA A 93 2.17 17.75 -4.19
C ALA A 93 1.33 17.16 -3.03
N GLU A 94 1.95 16.67 -1.95
CA GLU A 94 1.22 16.13 -0.80
C GLU A 94 0.48 17.28 -0.08
N PRO A 95 -0.84 17.18 0.18
CA PRO A 95 -1.58 18.23 0.86
C PRO A 95 -1.01 18.54 2.26
N GLU A 96 -0.83 19.82 2.58
CA GLU A 96 -0.27 20.25 3.88
C GLU A 96 -1.09 19.73 5.08
N ASP A 97 -2.41 19.59 4.89
CA ASP A 97 -3.35 19.11 5.89
C ASP A 97 -3.20 17.60 6.21
N ASN A 98 -2.46 16.83 5.41
CA ASN A 98 -2.15 15.43 5.75
C ASN A 98 -1.36 15.31 7.05
N THR A 99 -0.66 16.36 7.48
CA THR A 99 0.12 16.35 8.72
C THR A 99 -0.76 16.28 9.98
N THR A 100 -2.00 16.74 9.91
CA THR A 100 -2.95 16.77 11.02
C THR A 100 -4.00 15.66 10.95
N LYS A 101 -4.13 14.99 9.80
CA LYS A 101 -5.06 13.89 9.56
C LYS A 101 -4.57 12.56 10.14
N ILE A 102 -5.52 11.75 10.60
CA ILE A 102 -5.27 10.33 10.89
C ILE A 102 -5.00 9.55 9.59
N ASP A 103 -4.27 8.44 9.68
CA ASP A 103 -3.76 7.73 8.50
C ASP A 103 -4.84 7.36 7.46
N ASP A 104 -6.04 7.01 7.89
CA ASP A 104 -7.16 6.62 7.01
C ASP A 104 -7.77 7.79 6.22
N GLU A 105 -7.52 9.03 6.65
CA GLU A 105 -8.03 10.27 6.06
C GLU A 105 -6.99 10.98 5.18
N LYS A 106 -5.73 10.54 5.23
CA LYS A 106 -4.66 11.13 4.43
C LYS A 106 -4.92 10.95 2.93
N ILE A 107 -4.73 12.04 2.20
CA ILE A 107 -4.83 12.07 0.75
C ILE A 107 -3.48 11.65 0.18
N LEU A 108 -3.45 10.52 -0.53
CA LEU A 108 -2.22 10.02 -1.11
C LEU A 108 -1.84 10.78 -2.39
N PRO A 109 -0.54 11.04 -2.65
CA PRO A 109 -0.11 11.79 -3.83
C PRO A 109 -0.61 11.19 -5.15
N LEU A 110 -0.76 12.07 -6.15
CA LEU A 110 -1.37 11.78 -7.45
C LEU A 110 -2.87 11.44 -7.40
N ARG A 111 -3.54 11.58 -6.24
CA ARG A 111 -4.97 11.33 -6.07
C ARG A 111 -5.62 12.42 -5.23
N GLY A 112 -6.91 12.65 -5.45
CA GLY A 112 -7.74 13.62 -4.70
C GLY A 112 -8.49 13.02 -3.50
N GLY A 113 -8.07 11.84 -3.03
CA GLY A 113 -8.80 11.04 -2.03
C GLY A 113 -9.30 9.71 -2.61
N LYS A 114 -10.01 8.95 -1.77
CA LYS A 114 -10.65 7.68 -2.15
C LYS A 114 -11.72 7.91 -3.22
N ARG A 115 -11.95 6.91 -4.07
CA ARG A 115 -13.08 6.91 -5.03
C ARG A 115 -14.41 7.07 -4.30
N THR A 116 -15.40 7.68 -4.95
CA THR A 116 -16.75 7.88 -4.39
C THR A 116 -17.47 6.56 -4.09
N ASP A 117 -17.19 5.51 -4.86
CA ASP A 117 -17.74 4.16 -4.71
C ASP A 117 -16.84 3.23 -3.88
N HIS A 118 -15.76 3.73 -3.26
CA HIS A 118 -14.76 2.92 -2.57
C HIS A 118 -15.36 1.90 -1.60
N ASP A 119 -16.33 2.32 -0.78
CA ASP A 119 -16.94 1.44 0.22
C ASP A 119 -17.75 0.30 -0.41
N ASN A 120 -18.09 0.37 -1.70
CA ASN A 120 -18.83 -0.67 -2.42
C ASN A 120 -17.93 -1.59 -3.26
N LEU A 121 -16.62 -1.31 -3.32
CA LEU A 121 -15.66 -2.14 -4.05
C LEU A 121 -15.40 -3.46 -3.31
N PRO A 122 -14.90 -4.52 -3.97
CA PRO A 122 -14.40 -5.69 -3.27
C PRO A 122 -13.29 -5.31 -2.28
N VAL A 123 -13.19 -6.07 -1.20
CA VAL A 123 -12.24 -5.83 -0.10
C VAL A 123 -10.81 -5.78 -0.61
N GLU A 124 -10.48 -6.63 -1.57
CA GLU A 124 -9.16 -6.69 -2.19
C GLU A 124 -8.80 -5.37 -2.89
N ILE A 125 -9.79 -4.71 -3.52
CA ILE A 125 -9.65 -3.41 -4.16
C ILE A 125 -9.64 -2.29 -3.13
N GLN A 126 -10.48 -2.37 -2.09
CA GLN A 126 -10.47 -1.40 -0.98
C GLN A 126 -9.10 -1.36 -0.28
N ASN A 127 -8.52 -2.54 -0.01
CA ASN A 127 -7.26 -2.68 0.71
C ASN A 127 -6.06 -2.05 -0.03
N ILE A 128 -6.15 -1.84 -1.36
CA ILE A 128 -5.11 -1.13 -2.11
C ILE A 128 -4.82 0.23 -1.51
N TRP A 129 -5.85 0.96 -1.06
CA TRP A 129 -5.65 2.28 -0.46
C TRP A 129 -4.75 2.22 0.78
N GLY A 130 -5.06 1.33 1.72
CA GLY A 130 -4.27 1.13 2.93
C GLY A 130 -2.85 0.63 2.63
N HIS A 131 -2.72 -0.34 1.72
CA HIS A 131 -1.41 -0.85 1.30
C HIS A 131 -0.54 0.25 0.67
N ASN A 132 -1.13 1.11 -0.16
CA ASN A 132 -0.41 2.23 -0.77
C ASN A 132 -0.11 3.35 0.23
N ALA A 133 -0.92 3.54 1.26
CA ALA A 133 -0.59 4.47 2.36
C ALA A 133 0.68 4.03 3.10
N ASP A 134 0.78 2.75 3.45
CA ASP A 134 1.98 2.20 4.08
C ASP A 134 3.18 2.18 3.13
N ARG A 135 2.94 1.94 1.84
CA ARG A 135 3.99 2.03 0.82
C ARG A 135 4.50 3.46 0.67
N TRP A 136 3.63 4.45 0.73
CA TRP A 136 4.01 5.87 0.65
C TRP A 136 4.92 6.27 1.81
N LYS A 137 4.65 5.79 3.04
CA LYS A 137 5.56 5.98 4.19
C LYS A 137 6.96 5.45 3.89
N LYS A 138 7.05 4.23 3.36
CA LYS A 138 8.33 3.60 2.97
C LYS A 138 9.04 4.34 1.83
N ILE A 139 8.29 4.87 0.86
CA ILE A 139 8.86 5.72 -0.20
C ILE A 139 9.50 6.96 0.42
N LYS A 140 8.82 7.65 1.34
CA LYS A 140 9.37 8.84 2.01
C LYS A 140 10.61 8.52 2.84
N GLU A 141 10.60 7.41 3.57
CA GLU A 141 11.77 6.94 4.33
C GLU A 141 12.98 6.69 3.42
N ALA A 142 12.80 5.87 2.37
CA ALA A 142 13.86 5.57 1.42
C ALA A 142 14.35 6.82 0.67
N PHE A 143 13.46 7.76 0.37
CA PHE A 143 13.79 9.02 -0.29
C PHE A 143 14.65 9.91 0.61
N ASN A 144 14.26 10.07 1.88
CA ASN A 144 15.02 10.84 2.85
C ASN A 144 16.41 10.25 3.09
N THR A 145 16.52 8.91 3.16
CA THR A 145 17.83 8.26 3.24
C THR A 145 18.65 8.50 1.98
N CYS A 146 18.05 8.33 0.79
CA CYS A 146 18.73 8.57 -0.49
C CYS A 146 19.26 10.01 -0.61
N LYS A 147 18.48 11.00 -0.13
CA LYS A 147 18.85 12.43 -0.12
C LYS A 147 20.05 12.75 0.77
N ALA A 148 20.25 12.00 1.85
CA ALA A 148 21.37 12.17 2.76
C ALA A 148 22.71 11.60 2.21
N LEU A 149 22.67 10.89 1.09
CA LEU A 149 23.83 10.21 0.51
C LEU A 149 24.35 11.00 -0.70
N GLU A 150 25.64 11.36 -0.66
CA GLU A 150 26.26 12.15 -1.74
C GLU A 150 26.77 11.29 -2.90
N LYS A 151 27.31 10.10 -2.61
CA LYS A 151 27.96 9.26 -3.63
C LYS A 151 26.92 8.40 -4.37
N VAL A 152 27.05 8.34 -5.68
CA VAL A 152 26.16 7.54 -6.56
C VAL A 152 26.11 6.06 -6.15
N CYS A 153 27.25 5.44 -5.81
CA CYS A 153 27.28 4.05 -5.38
C CYS A 153 26.54 3.82 -4.05
N ASP A 154 26.60 4.79 -3.12
CA ASP A 154 25.89 4.69 -1.85
C ASP A 154 24.37 4.80 -2.03
N ARG A 155 23.92 5.54 -3.06
CA ARG A 155 22.49 5.72 -3.37
C ARG A 155 21.84 4.52 -4.04
N PHE A 156 22.63 3.61 -4.64
CA PHE A 156 22.13 2.52 -5.48
C PHE A 156 21.01 1.69 -4.84
N GLU A 157 21.23 1.16 -3.64
CA GLU A 157 20.26 0.27 -2.99
C GLU A 157 18.93 0.98 -2.72
N TYR A 158 19.00 2.23 -2.25
CA TYR A 158 17.83 3.05 -2.00
C TYR A 158 17.11 3.47 -3.28
N LEU A 159 17.83 3.74 -4.35
CA LEU A 159 17.24 4.03 -5.66
C LEU A 159 16.48 2.82 -6.22
N MET A 160 17.00 1.60 -6.03
CA MET A 160 16.30 0.38 -6.39
C MET A 160 15.04 0.17 -5.56
N ILE A 161 15.12 0.38 -4.24
CA ILE A 161 13.96 0.33 -3.34
C ILE A 161 12.91 1.36 -3.77
N LEU A 162 13.33 2.61 -4.05
CA LEU A 162 12.44 3.68 -4.49
C LEU A 162 11.77 3.32 -5.81
N LYS A 163 12.51 2.83 -6.79
CA LYS A 163 11.98 2.37 -8.08
C LYS A 163 10.88 1.33 -7.86
N ASP A 164 11.17 0.28 -7.10
CA ASP A 164 10.24 -0.81 -6.88
C ASP A 164 8.98 -0.36 -6.14
N LEU A 165 9.13 0.43 -5.07
CA LEU A 165 8.00 0.94 -4.32
C LEU A 165 7.17 1.91 -5.16
N TRP A 166 7.79 2.81 -5.91
CA TRP A 166 7.13 3.81 -6.74
C TRP A 166 6.31 3.18 -7.87
N TYR A 167 6.89 2.23 -8.62
CA TYR A 167 6.18 1.60 -9.71
C TYR A 167 5.07 0.68 -9.22
N LYS A 168 5.27 -0.03 -8.11
CA LYS A 168 4.17 -0.81 -7.50
C LYS A 168 3.07 0.11 -6.99
N TYR A 169 3.41 1.25 -6.36
CA TYR A 169 2.44 2.24 -5.89
C TYR A 169 1.51 2.70 -7.02
N LYS A 170 2.09 3.07 -8.16
CA LYS A 170 1.33 3.44 -9.36
C LYS A 170 0.49 2.28 -9.89
N ALA A 171 1.08 1.10 -10.06
CA ALA A 171 0.38 -0.07 -10.60
C ALA A 171 -0.82 -0.49 -9.74
N ASP A 172 -0.68 -0.46 -8.41
CA ASP A 172 -1.79 -0.76 -7.50
C ASP A 172 -2.91 0.29 -7.67
N PHE A 173 -2.56 1.57 -7.82
CA PHE A 173 -3.58 2.59 -8.08
C PHE A 173 -4.20 2.49 -9.47
N ASP A 174 -3.47 2.06 -10.49
CA ASP A 174 -4.03 1.80 -11.81
C ASP A 174 -5.06 0.66 -11.73
N ILE A 175 -4.81 -0.39 -10.94
CA ILE A 175 -5.78 -1.46 -10.66
C ILE A 175 -6.99 -0.89 -9.90
N TYR A 176 -6.75 -0.10 -8.85
CA TYR A 176 -7.81 0.50 -8.04
C TYR A 176 -8.73 1.41 -8.86
N ASP A 177 -8.19 2.24 -9.76
CA ASP A 177 -8.96 3.18 -10.56
C ASP A 177 -9.65 2.54 -11.76
N SER A 178 -9.02 1.54 -12.38
CA SER A 178 -9.59 0.82 -13.53
C SER A 178 -10.63 -0.24 -13.15
N TYR A 179 -10.76 -0.57 -11.87
CA TYR A 179 -11.73 -1.55 -11.43
C TYR A 179 -13.17 -1.07 -11.66
N VAL A 180 -13.92 -1.83 -12.46
CA VAL A 180 -15.35 -1.64 -12.70
C VAL A 180 -16.09 -2.80 -12.06
N VAL A 181 -17.10 -2.50 -11.23
CA VAL A 181 -17.99 -3.53 -10.69
C VAL A 181 -18.71 -4.19 -11.86
N PRO A 182 -18.63 -5.53 -12.03
CA PRO A 182 -19.36 -6.21 -13.07
C PRO A 182 -20.85 -5.90 -12.90
N SER A 183 -21.41 -5.16 -13.86
CA SER A 183 -22.86 -5.03 -13.97
C SER A 183 -23.38 -6.37 -14.48
N ASP A 184 -24.47 -6.89 -13.92
CA ASP A 184 -25.09 -8.20 -14.27
C ASP A 184 -25.45 -8.39 -15.76
N ASN A 185 -25.13 -7.43 -16.63
CA ASN A 185 -25.35 -7.47 -18.09
C ASN A 185 -24.04 -7.46 -18.88
N SER A 186 -23.15 -8.39 -18.61
CA SER A 186 -22.07 -8.75 -19.55
C SER A 186 -21.98 -10.26 -19.63
N GLU A 187 -22.47 -10.83 -20.73
CA GLU A 187 -22.20 -12.21 -21.13
C GLU A 187 -20.69 -12.38 -21.37
N ASN A 188 -19.94 -12.61 -20.30
CA ASN A 188 -18.76 -13.45 -20.35
C ASN A 188 -19.03 -14.61 -19.41
N LYS A 189 -19.35 -15.75 -20.04
CA LYS A 189 -19.45 -17.06 -19.41
C LYS A 189 -18.10 -17.48 -18.85
N GLU A 190 -17.77 -17.00 -17.66
CA GLU A 190 -17.12 -17.82 -16.64
C GLU A 190 -17.96 -17.73 -15.38
N ALA A 191 -18.63 -18.84 -15.09
CA ALA A 191 -19.66 -18.97 -14.09
C ALA A 191 -19.15 -18.58 -12.70
N ASN A 192 -19.76 -17.55 -12.11
CA ASN A 192 -19.90 -17.46 -10.66
C ASN A 192 -21.37 -17.13 -10.38
N SER A 193 -22.19 -18.15 -10.56
CA SER A 193 -23.46 -18.23 -9.84
C SER A 193 -23.13 -18.19 -8.35
N THR A 194 -23.72 -17.22 -7.66
CA THR A 194 -24.31 -17.32 -6.32
C THR A 194 -24.05 -18.65 -5.59
N ASN A 195 -23.51 -18.54 -4.37
CA ASN A 195 -23.16 -19.60 -3.40
C ASN A 195 -21.66 -19.94 -3.28
N ASP A 196 -20.78 -18.95 -3.15
CA ASP A 196 -19.48 -19.18 -2.48
C ASP A 196 -19.62 -18.81 -0.99
N PRO A 197 -19.75 -19.80 -0.08
CA PRO A 197 -19.87 -19.55 1.35
C PRO A 197 -18.68 -18.76 1.91
N LEU A 198 -17.50 -18.86 1.29
CA LEU A 198 -16.29 -18.14 1.73
C LEU A 198 -16.39 -16.65 1.43
N LYS A 199 -16.98 -16.26 0.29
CA LYS A 199 -17.22 -14.84 -0.03
C LYS A 199 -18.34 -14.27 0.83
N ALA A 200 -19.42 -15.02 1.04
CA ALA A 200 -20.50 -14.61 1.95
C ALA A 200 -19.97 -14.39 3.37
N ALA A 201 -19.23 -15.36 3.93
CA ALA A 201 -18.65 -15.27 5.27
C ALA A 201 -17.69 -14.07 5.42
N LYS A 202 -16.87 -13.78 4.40
CA LYS A 202 -16.01 -12.59 4.38
C LYS A 202 -16.83 -11.30 4.39
N ASN A 203 -17.85 -11.20 3.54
CA ASN A 203 -18.71 -10.01 3.45
C ASN A 203 -19.47 -9.76 4.76
N ILE A 204 -19.99 -10.82 5.39
CA ILE A 204 -20.63 -10.76 6.72
C ILE A 204 -19.62 -10.30 7.79
N GLY A 205 -18.42 -10.88 7.81
CA GLY A 205 -17.37 -10.50 8.76
C GLY A 205 -16.99 -9.03 8.65
N ASN A 206 -16.88 -8.52 7.42
CA ASN A 206 -16.59 -7.11 7.17
C ASN A 206 -17.74 -6.19 7.57
N ALA A 207 -18.99 -6.57 7.27
CA ALA A 207 -20.16 -5.83 7.71
C ALA A 207 -20.22 -5.73 9.24
N ARG A 208 -20.01 -6.83 9.96
CA ARG A 208 -19.94 -6.87 11.43
C ARG A 208 -18.81 -5.98 11.97
N SER A 209 -17.61 -6.05 11.38
CA SER A 209 -16.46 -5.22 11.81
C SER A 209 -16.71 -3.73 11.56
N TYR A 210 -17.28 -3.37 10.40
CA TYR A 210 -17.59 -1.98 10.07
C TYR A 210 -18.64 -1.40 11.01
N ILE A 211 -19.71 -2.15 11.27
CA ILE A 211 -20.75 -1.76 12.23
C ILE A 211 -20.13 -1.53 13.60
N SER A 212 -19.37 -2.50 14.11
CA SER A 212 -18.74 -2.41 15.42
C SER A 212 -17.80 -1.19 15.56
N LYS A 213 -17.07 -0.82 14.50
CA LYS A 213 -16.15 0.33 14.54
C LYS A 213 -16.85 1.69 14.46
N ASN A 214 -18.01 1.77 13.81
CA ASN A 214 -18.64 3.03 13.46
C ASN A 214 -19.92 3.33 14.24
N ILE A 215 -20.47 2.37 14.98
CA ILE A 215 -21.76 2.53 15.67
C ILE A 215 -21.75 3.65 16.71
N ASP A 216 -20.70 3.75 17.54
CA ASP A 216 -20.59 4.81 18.55
C ASP A 216 -20.36 6.19 17.87
N LYS A 217 -19.66 6.21 16.73
CA LYS A 217 -19.49 7.43 15.91
C LYS A 217 -20.81 7.88 15.30
N LEU A 218 -21.65 6.95 14.85
CA LEU A 218 -22.96 7.26 14.28
C LEU A 218 -23.89 7.87 15.32
N ILE A 219 -23.92 7.31 16.55
CA ILE A 219 -24.69 7.86 17.67
C ILE A 219 -24.23 9.29 18.00
N ALA A 220 -22.91 9.52 18.07
CA ALA A 220 -22.36 10.86 18.31
C ALA A 220 -22.74 11.87 17.21
N LEU A 221 -22.70 11.44 15.94
CA LEU A 221 -23.12 12.28 14.81
C LEU A 221 -24.62 12.57 14.84
N GLN A 222 -25.45 11.61 15.25
CA GLN A 222 -26.89 11.83 15.40
C GLN A 222 -27.18 12.92 16.41
N HIS A 223 -26.63 12.81 17.62
CA HIS A 223 -26.81 13.83 18.66
C HIS A 223 -26.29 15.20 18.22
N THR A 224 -25.18 15.23 17.47
CA THR A 224 -24.64 16.47 16.91
C THR A 224 -25.57 17.05 15.84
N SER A 225 -26.21 16.21 15.02
CA SER A 225 -27.14 16.66 13.97
C SER A 225 -28.50 17.13 14.51
N GLU A 226 -28.89 16.67 15.70
CA GLU A 226 -30.14 17.07 16.39
C GLU A 226 -30.00 18.39 17.17
N ASP A 227 -28.77 18.91 17.33
CA ASP A 227 -28.53 20.21 17.97
C ASP A 227 -29.12 21.35 17.09
N PRO A 228 -30.00 22.22 17.64
CA PRO A 228 -30.56 23.35 16.90
C PRO A 228 -29.55 24.35 16.33
N THR A 229 -28.30 24.29 16.81
CA THR A 229 -27.18 25.13 16.36
C THR A 229 -26.27 24.44 15.33
N ALA A 230 -26.55 23.18 14.99
CA ALA A 230 -25.76 22.41 14.05
C ALA A 230 -25.87 22.95 12.62
N GLY A 231 -24.74 23.01 11.93
CA GLY A 231 -24.68 23.36 10.51
C GLY A 231 -25.16 22.21 9.61
N GLU A 232 -25.53 22.53 8.38
CA GLU A 232 -26.01 21.58 7.35
C GLU A 232 -25.06 20.38 7.14
N ASN A 233 -23.76 20.58 7.30
CA ASN A 233 -22.74 19.52 7.19
C ASN A 233 -22.91 18.41 8.24
N ALA A 234 -23.35 18.73 9.47
CA ALA A 234 -23.52 17.73 10.52
C ALA A 234 -24.65 16.73 10.18
N MET A 235 -25.72 17.21 9.56
CA MET A 235 -26.83 16.38 9.09
C MET A 235 -26.42 15.53 7.88
N ILE A 236 -25.64 16.09 6.95
CA ILE A 236 -25.11 15.37 5.79
C ILE A 236 -24.18 14.23 6.26
N ASP A 237 -23.28 14.50 7.19
CA ASP A 237 -22.35 13.51 7.73
C ASP A 237 -23.08 12.36 8.46
N TYR A 238 -24.10 12.69 9.27
CA TYR A 238 -24.98 11.71 9.90
C TYR A 238 -25.69 10.84 8.86
N GLN A 239 -26.36 11.45 7.87
CA GLN A 239 -27.11 10.69 6.85
C GLN A 239 -26.21 9.79 6.00
N ASN A 240 -25.01 10.27 5.64
CA ASN A 240 -24.03 9.50 4.88
C ASN A 240 -23.57 8.26 5.66
N LEU A 241 -23.22 8.41 6.94
CA LEU A 241 -22.78 7.28 7.75
C LEU A 241 -23.95 6.32 8.06
N ARG A 242 -25.15 6.85 8.34
CA ARG A 242 -26.36 6.07 8.57
C ARG A 242 -26.70 5.18 7.38
N LYS A 243 -26.64 5.72 6.15
CA LYS A 243 -26.89 4.95 4.92
C LYS A 243 -25.90 3.80 4.76
N LYS A 244 -24.60 4.06 4.95
CA LYS A 244 -23.55 3.02 4.86
C LYS A 244 -23.75 1.93 5.92
N MET A 245 -24.12 2.31 7.14
CA MET A 245 -24.42 1.38 8.23
C MET A 245 -25.65 0.52 7.91
N TYR A 246 -26.71 1.12 7.36
CA TYR A 246 -27.91 0.41 6.91
C TYR A 246 -27.60 -0.63 5.82
N ASP A 247 -26.83 -0.26 4.79
CA ASP A 247 -26.43 -1.17 3.72
C ASP A 247 -25.65 -2.39 4.26
N ARG A 248 -24.82 -2.22 5.30
CA ARG A 248 -24.10 -3.32 5.95
C ARG A 248 -25.02 -4.21 6.78
N VAL A 249 -26.03 -3.64 7.42
CA VAL A 249 -27.04 -4.45 8.11
C VAL A 249 -27.81 -5.31 7.10
N LEU A 250 -28.20 -4.75 5.95
CA LEU A 250 -28.85 -5.50 4.87
C LEU A 250 -27.98 -6.67 4.37
N VAL A 251 -26.66 -6.48 4.26
CA VAL A 251 -25.75 -7.58 3.90
C VAL A 251 -25.81 -8.72 4.91
N ILE A 252 -25.91 -8.43 6.21
CA ILE A 252 -25.99 -9.47 7.24
C ILE A 252 -27.36 -10.17 7.18
N THR A 253 -28.46 -9.41 7.15
CA THR A 253 -29.81 -9.98 7.18
C THR A 253 -30.18 -10.72 5.90
N ALA A 254 -29.77 -10.23 4.73
CA ALA A 254 -29.99 -10.91 3.44
C ALA A 254 -29.23 -12.24 3.32
N ASN A 255 -28.18 -12.46 4.12
CA ASN A 255 -27.48 -13.74 4.22
C ASN A 255 -28.03 -14.64 5.35
N GLY A 256 -29.15 -14.27 5.98
CA GLY A 256 -29.79 -15.06 7.04
C GLY A 256 -29.04 -15.05 8.38
N GLU A 257 -28.09 -14.14 8.56
CA GLU A 257 -27.28 -14.04 9.77
C GLU A 257 -27.93 -13.12 10.81
N VAL A 258 -27.80 -13.48 12.09
CA VAL A 258 -28.37 -12.73 13.20
C VAL A 258 -27.38 -11.69 13.72
N ILE A 259 -27.88 -10.48 13.96
CA ILE A 259 -27.16 -9.40 14.64
C ILE A 259 -27.44 -9.51 16.14
N GLY A 260 -26.41 -9.40 16.97
CA GLY A 260 -26.56 -9.49 18.43
C GLY A 260 -27.42 -8.36 18.99
N GLU A 261 -28.19 -8.65 20.05
CA GLU A 261 -29.14 -7.71 20.67
C GLU A 261 -28.51 -6.38 21.10
N GLU A 262 -27.28 -6.42 21.63
CA GLU A 262 -26.53 -5.22 22.00
C GLU A 262 -26.29 -4.28 20.81
N VAL A 263 -25.92 -4.86 19.65
CA VAL A 263 -25.67 -4.11 18.42
C VAL A 263 -26.99 -3.61 17.83
N LEU A 264 -28.06 -4.40 17.89
CA LEU A 264 -29.40 -3.97 17.47
C LEU A 264 -29.91 -2.79 18.29
N SER A 265 -29.73 -2.81 19.62
CA SER A 265 -30.12 -1.71 20.50
C SER A 265 -29.40 -0.42 20.11
N LYS A 266 -28.08 -0.49 19.89
CA LYS A 266 -27.28 0.66 19.46
C LYS A 266 -27.62 1.13 18.05
N LEU A 267 -27.97 0.23 17.13
CA LEU A 267 -28.42 0.58 15.78
C LEU A 267 -29.76 1.33 15.82
N SER A 268 -30.69 0.86 16.66
CA SER A 268 -31.98 1.53 16.89
C SER A 268 -31.78 2.92 17.51
N GLU A 269 -30.89 3.03 18.51
CA GLU A 269 -30.51 4.31 19.11
C GLU A 269 -29.94 5.26 18.04
N ALA A 270 -29.11 4.73 17.13
CA ALA A 270 -28.50 5.45 16.02
C ALA A 270 -29.48 5.80 14.86
N GLY A 271 -30.78 5.50 15.00
CA GLY A 271 -31.82 5.76 14.01
C GLY A 271 -31.89 4.75 12.86
N ILE A 272 -31.37 3.54 13.03
CA ILE A 272 -31.49 2.41 12.09
C ILE A 272 -32.50 1.40 12.66
N GLU A 273 -33.76 1.52 12.24
CA GLU A 273 -34.83 0.57 12.58
C GLU A 273 -34.90 -0.58 11.57
N MET A 274 -35.01 -1.81 12.07
CA MET A 274 -35.20 -3.02 11.27
C MET A 274 -36.64 -3.48 11.42
N ASN A 275 -37.48 -3.30 10.39
CA ASN A 275 -38.80 -3.91 10.39
C ASN A 275 -38.66 -5.42 10.20
N SER A 276 -38.90 -6.17 11.27
CA SER A 276 -38.99 -7.63 11.25
C SER A 276 -40.38 -8.06 10.76
N ASN A 277 -40.72 -7.85 9.48
CA ASN A 277 -41.86 -8.48 8.80
C ASN A 277 -41.85 -8.16 7.30
N ASP A 278 -41.20 -9.01 6.50
CA ASP A 278 -41.62 -9.28 5.13
C ASP A 278 -42.03 -10.76 5.11
N GLU A 279 -43.25 -11.03 5.59
CA GLU A 279 -43.93 -12.28 5.27
C GLU A 279 -44.23 -12.26 3.77
N GLN A 280 -43.73 -13.28 3.09
CA GLN A 280 -43.99 -13.57 1.69
C GLN A 280 -45.50 -13.67 1.46
N GLU A 281 -46.07 -12.73 0.68
CA GLU A 281 -47.34 -12.98 0.01
C GLU A 281 -47.11 -14.09 -1.03
N GLU A 282 -47.43 -15.33 -0.66
CA GLU A 282 -47.68 -16.37 -1.66
C GLU A 282 -49.00 -16.04 -2.40
N PRO A 283 -49.03 -16.17 -3.74
CA PRO A 283 -50.26 -16.03 -4.50
C PRO A 283 -51.04 -17.34 -4.38
N ASP A 284 -52.15 -17.30 -3.64
CA ASP A 284 -53.07 -18.42 -3.49
C ASP A 284 -53.69 -18.78 -4.86
N SER A 285 -53.32 -19.96 -5.36
CA SER A 285 -53.83 -20.54 -6.59
C SER A 285 -55.27 -21.06 -6.42
N GLU A 286 -56.11 -20.72 -7.40
CA GLU A 286 -57.40 -21.33 -7.75
C GLU A 286 -57.71 -22.72 -7.16
N SER A 287 -58.86 -22.82 -6.48
CA SER A 287 -59.67 -24.04 -6.46
C SER A 287 -61.14 -23.69 -6.63
N SER A 288 -61.64 -23.94 -7.83
CA SER A 288 -63.06 -24.05 -8.14
C SER A 288 -63.76 -25.08 -7.23
N LYS A 289 -65.00 -24.79 -6.81
CA LYS A 289 -66.06 -25.81 -6.70
C LYS A 289 -67.45 -25.18 -6.67
N SER A 290 -68.24 -25.62 -7.65
CA SER A 290 -69.68 -25.44 -7.77
C SER A 290 -70.45 -26.00 -6.57
N ALA A 291 -71.61 -25.40 -6.28
CA ALA A 291 -72.93 -26.03 -6.14
C ALA A 291 -73.79 -25.33 -5.07
N GLN A 292 -74.74 -24.50 -5.49
CA GLN A 292 -76.19 -24.74 -5.38
C GLN A 292 -76.97 -23.58 -6.01
#